data_AF-A0A8H7XXC1-F1
#
_entry.id   AF-A0A8H7XXC1-F1
#
_cell.length_a   1.000
_cell.length_b   1.000
_cell.length_c   1.000
_cell.angle_alpha   90.00
_cell.angle_beta   90.00
_cell.angle_gamma   90.00
#
_symmetry.space_group_name_H-M   'P 1'
#
loop_
_entity.id
_entity.type
_entity.pdbx_description
1 polymer ?
#
loop_
_entity_poly.entity_id
_entity_poly.type
_entity_poly.pdbx_seq_one_letter_code
_entity_poly.pdbx_strand_id
1 'polypeptide(L)'
;MAIPSNISGFSVIPVLYNSSTTHYLYARSHTSKGLSNKVLPEGRTLFLVNLPPDATERELVLFFKHSGTVEKVVFDFDVKELQNEASDSESDDDEEMEGIDAAGSDEQPKKKKKSQKDKAEVPTVIPLPTRPLRKFRKTGSSAYVIFLDTSSLDRALASTSKPRTWPTSDDEPSGLGHYRAMYEAARPPLDAVRAYADTFVEVYEYELAKSRQKSKYRKGEAIVDEDGFTLVTRGGAYGKTLGGGVGVASKAFQRSGESARNRHHKKEKKEKEGFYAFQKAEKQRSGLIELKRKWEEDKAKVEKLKASRRFKPY
;
A
#
# COMPACT_ATOMS: atom_id res chain seq x y z
N MET A 1 -13.95 -50.10 -26.48
CA MET A 1 -12.80 -50.48 -25.64
C MET A 1 -13.22 -50.30 -24.19
N ALA A 2 -12.98 -51.27 -23.32
CA ALA A 2 -13.26 -51.13 -21.90
C ALA A 2 -12.27 -50.11 -21.30
N ILE A 3 -12.78 -49.12 -20.56
CA ILE A 3 -11.95 -48.10 -19.92
C ILE A 3 -11.36 -48.72 -18.65
N PRO A 4 -10.03 -48.67 -18.44
CA PRO A 4 -9.43 -49.17 -17.21
C PRO A 4 -9.93 -48.36 -16.01
N SER A 5 -10.28 -49.04 -14.92
CA SER A 5 -10.73 -48.38 -13.69
C SER A 5 -9.60 -47.66 -12.94
N ASN A 6 -8.36 -48.11 -13.12
CA ASN A 6 -7.17 -47.54 -12.50
C ASN A 6 -6.00 -47.48 -13.50
N ILE A 7 -5.27 -46.37 -13.51
CA ILE A 7 -4.06 -46.15 -14.30
C ILE A 7 -2.98 -45.57 -13.38
N SER A 8 -1.87 -46.28 -13.19
CA SER A 8 -0.71 -45.81 -12.40
C SER A 8 -1.06 -45.31 -10.98
N GLY A 9 -2.06 -45.92 -10.33
CA GLY A 9 -2.53 -45.53 -9.00
C GLY A 9 -3.60 -44.43 -9.00
N PHE A 10 -4.03 -43.97 -10.17
CA PHE A 10 -5.16 -43.05 -10.31
C PHE A 10 -6.43 -43.80 -10.70
N SER A 11 -7.50 -43.59 -9.94
CA SER A 11 -8.85 -43.99 -10.30
C SER A 11 -9.37 -43.09 -11.43
N VAL A 12 -9.89 -43.70 -12.50
CA VAL A 12 -10.43 -42.99 -13.66
C VAL A 12 -11.90 -42.68 -13.43
N ILE A 13 -12.28 -41.39 -13.45
CA ILE A 13 -13.65 -40.93 -13.26
C ILE A 13 -14.19 -40.38 -14.60
N PRO A 14 -15.14 -41.08 -15.25
CA PRO A 14 -15.82 -40.58 -16.44
C PRO A 14 -16.84 -39.49 -16.08
N VAL A 15 -16.74 -38.36 -16.77
CA VAL A 15 -17.61 -37.19 -16.61
C VAL A 15 -18.32 -36.90 -17.91
N LEU A 16 -19.64 -36.89 -17.90
CA LEU A 16 -20.47 -36.54 -19.05
C LEU A 16 -20.63 -35.03 -19.15
N TYR A 17 -20.05 -34.42 -20.18
CA TYR A 17 -20.17 -32.99 -20.48
C TYR A 17 -21.43 -32.68 -21.29
N ASN A 18 -21.72 -33.53 -22.27
CA ASN A 18 -22.91 -33.50 -23.08
C ASN A 18 -23.29 -34.95 -23.41
N SER A 19 -24.40 -35.15 -24.13
CA SER A 19 -24.89 -36.49 -24.50
C SER A 19 -23.93 -37.33 -25.35
N SER A 20 -22.89 -36.71 -25.95
CA SER A 20 -21.92 -37.32 -26.86
C SER A 20 -20.47 -37.30 -26.39
N THR A 21 -20.13 -36.53 -25.37
CA THR A 21 -18.75 -36.20 -24.99
C THR A 21 -18.53 -36.54 -23.52
N THR A 22 -17.61 -37.47 -23.30
CA THR A 22 -17.14 -37.87 -21.97
C THR A 22 -15.73 -37.34 -21.77
N HIS A 23 -15.52 -36.62 -20.67
CA HIS A 23 -14.21 -36.19 -20.19
C HIS A 23 -13.76 -37.11 -19.06
N TYR A 24 -12.47 -37.40 -18.95
CA TYR A 24 -11.94 -38.31 -17.94
C TYR A 24 -11.09 -37.56 -16.92
N LEU A 25 -11.48 -37.63 -15.65
CA LEU A 25 -10.68 -37.14 -14.53
C LEU A 25 -9.87 -38.29 -13.93
N TYR A 26 -8.70 -37.96 -13.41
CA TYR A 26 -7.85 -38.93 -12.72
C TYR A 26 -7.76 -38.52 -11.26
N ALA A 27 -8.16 -39.41 -10.37
CA ALA A 27 -8.26 -39.16 -8.94
C ALA A 27 -7.37 -40.11 -8.14
N ARG A 28 -6.66 -39.61 -7.14
CA ARG A 28 -5.93 -40.44 -6.18
C ARG A 28 -5.97 -39.81 -4.78
N SER A 29 -5.74 -40.63 -3.76
CA SER A 29 -5.52 -40.09 -2.41
C SER A 29 -4.28 -39.18 -2.40
N HIS A 30 -4.40 -38.02 -1.77
CA HIS A 30 -3.26 -37.13 -1.57
C HIS A 30 -2.38 -37.66 -0.43
N THR A 31 -1.08 -37.76 -0.71
CA THR A 31 -0.04 -38.01 0.28
C THR A 31 0.78 -36.74 0.41
N SER A 32 0.64 -36.04 1.53
CA SER A 32 1.47 -34.86 1.82
C SER A 32 2.79 -35.31 2.45
N LYS A 33 3.75 -34.40 2.59
CA LYS A 33 4.97 -34.59 3.39
C LYS A 33 5.28 -33.28 4.12
N GLY A 34 5.59 -33.35 5.41
CA GLY A 34 6.06 -32.20 6.20
C GLY A 34 5.00 -31.09 6.39
N LEU A 35 5.43 -29.83 6.25
CA LEU A 35 4.65 -28.61 6.50
C LEU A 35 3.38 -28.47 5.64
N SER A 36 3.30 -29.21 4.53
CA SER A 36 2.12 -29.23 3.65
C SER A 36 0.86 -29.83 4.28
N ASN A 37 0.98 -30.60 5.38
CA ASN A 37 -0.15 -31.22 6.08
C ASN A 37 -1.11 -30.21 6.71
N LYS A 38 -0.62 -29.03 7.14
CA LYS A 38 -1.49 -27.98 7.71
C LYS A 38 -2.47 -27.44 6.65
N VAL A 39 -2.00 -27.30 5.41
CA VAL A 39 -2.79 -26.74 4.28
C VAL A 39 -3.57 -27.84 3.55
N LEU A 40 -2.96 -29.02 3.37
CA LEU A 40 -3.47 -30.17 2.63
C LEU A 40 -3.41 -31.43 3.52
N PRO A 41 -4.41 -31.61 4.40
CA PRO A 41 -4.40 -32.68 5.39
C PRO A 41 -4.49 -34.07 4.75
N GLU A 42 -3.59 -34.95 5.15
CA GLU A 42 -3.57 -36.36 4.74
C GLU A 42 -4.82 -37.12 5.16
N GLY A 43 -5.20 -38.14 4.38
CA GLY A 43 -6.34 -39.02 4.67
C GLY A 43 -7.73 -38.42 4.37
N ARG A 44 -7.84 -37.10 4.17
CA ARG A 44 -9.10 -36.43 3.78
C ARG A 44 -9.02 -35.63 2.49
N THR A 45 -7.84 -35.57 1.86
CA THR A 45 -7.60 -34.80 0.64
C THR A 45 -7.52 -35.70 -0.59
N LEU A 46 -8.32 -35.41 -1.61
CA LEU A 46 -8.31 -36.07 -2.90
C LEU A 46 -7.55 -35.24 -3.92
N PHE A 47 -6.55 -35.83 -4.57
CA PHE A 47 -5.81 -35.21 -5.66
C PHE A 47 -6.45 -35.55 -7.01
N LEU A 48 -6.81 -34.53 -7.77
CA LEU A 48 -7.45 -34.61 -9.08
C LEU A 48 -6.52 -34.05 -10.16
N VAL A 49 -6.50 -34.71 -11.32
CA VAL A 49 -5.74 -34.31 -12.50
C VAL A 49 -6.66 -34.33 -13.72
N ASN A 50 -6.27 -33.55 -14.73
CA ASN A 50 -7.01 -33.36 -15.96
C ASN A 50 -8.35 -32.67 -15.72
N LEU A 51 -8.35 -31.64 -14.87
CA LEU A 51 -9.56 -30.87 -14.64
C LEU A 51 -9.99 -30.12 -15.90
N PRO A 52 -11.31 -30.04 -16.14
CA PRO A 52 -11.87 -29.20 -17.18
C PRO A 52 -11.55 -27.72 -16.95
N PRO A 53 -11.44 -26.93 -18.03
CA PRO A 53 -11.11 -25.51 -17.91
C PRO A 53 -12.20 -24.69 -17.21
N ASP A 54 -13.44 -25.18 -17.19
CA ASP A 54 -14.60 -24.55 -16.56
C ASP A 54 -14.88 -25.08 -15.14
N ALA A 55 -13.97 -25.87 -14.57
CA ALA A 55 -14.10 -26.35 -13.19
C ALA A 55 -13.81 -25.25 -12.17
N THR A 56 -14.87 -24.79 -11.49
CA THR A 56 -14.75 -23.98 -10.28
C THR A 56 -14.96 -24.84 -9.03
N GLU A 57 -14.73 -24.24 -7.87
CA GLU A 57 -15.00 -24.87 -6.58
C GLU A 57 -16.45 -25.37 -6.48
N ARG A 58 -17.42 -24.58 -6.96
CA ARG A 58 -18.84 -24.95 -6.90
C ARG A 58 -19.13 -26.22 -7.70
N GLU A 59 -18.60 -26.34 -8.93
CA GLU A 59 -18.83 -27.55 -9.74
C GLU A 59 -18.18 -28.77 -9.09
N LEU A 60 -16.99 -28.64 -8.51
CA LEU A 60 -16.32 -29.75 -7.82
C LEU A 60 -17.08 -30.16 -6.54
N VAL A 61 -17.57 -29.21 -5.75
CA VAL A 61 -18.40 -29.48 -4.58
C VAL A 61 -19.69 -30.20 -4.96
N LEU A 62 -20.38 -29.72 -6.01
CA LEU A 62 -21.61 -30.36 -6.51
C LEU A 62 -21.34 -31.75 -7.08
N PHE A 63 -20.24 -31.91 -7.81
CA PHE A 63 -19.85 -33.18 -8.41
C PHE A 63 -19.53 -34.23 -7.34
N PHE A 64 -18.80 -33.87 -6.28
CA PHE A 64 -18.42 -34.79 -5.20
C PHE A 64 -19.43 -34.87 -4.04
N LYS A 65 -20.57 -34.18 -4.12
CA LYS A 65 -21.62 -34.20 -3.10
C LYS A 65 -22.11 -35.62 -2.76
N HIS A 66 -22.06 -36.55 -3.71
CA HIS A 66 -22.44 -37.95 -3.49
C HIS A 66 -21.43 -38.72 -2.63
N SER A 67 -20.17 -38.28 -2.56
CA SER A 67 -19.10 -38.92 -1.80
C SER A 67 -19.07 -38.41 -0.36
N GLY A 68 -19.42 -37.15 -0.13
CA GLY A 68 -19.50 -36.54 1.18
C GLY A 68 -19.50 -35.02 1.13
N THR A 69 -19.40 -34.38 2.30
CA THR A 69 -19.29 -32.92 2.42
C THR A 69 -17.87 -32.47 2.14
N VAL A 70 -17.71 -31.57 1.16
CA VAL A 70 -16.43 -30.93 0.84
C VAL A 70 -16.25 -29.72 1.75
N GLU A 71 -15.09 -29.62 2.40
CA GLU A 71 -14.70 -28.48 3.25
C GLU A 71 -14.12 -27.35 2.39
N LYS A 72 -13.19 -27.67 1.50
CA LYS A 72 -12.47 -26.69 0.68
C LYS A 72 -11.96 -27.33 -0.59
N VAL A 73 -11.93 -26.57 -1.68
CA VAL A 73 -11.25 -26.96 -2.92
C VAL A 73 -10.07 -26.02 -3.14
N VAL A 74 -8.87 -26.58 -3.28
CA VAL A 74 -7.65 -25.82 -3.54
C VAL A 74 -7.08 -26.27 -4.88
N PHE A 75 -6.86 -25.33 -5.80
CA PHE A 75 -6.27 -25.67 -7.10
C PHE A 75 -4.75 -25.51 -7.04
N ASP A 76 -4.02 -26.27 -7.86
CA ASP A 76 -2.54 -26.32 -7.81
C ASP A 76 -1.85 -24.96 -7.90
N PHE A 77 -2.41 -24.03 -8.68
CA PHE A 77 -1.89 -22.67 -8.75
C PHE A 77 -2.03 -21.91 -7.43
N ASP A 78 -3.13 -22.14 -6.72
CA ASP A 78 -3.45 -21.48 -5.45
C ASP A 78 -2.67 -22.14 -4.28
N VAL A 79 -2.29 -23.42 -4.40
CA VAL A 79 -1.45 -24.12 -3.40
C VAL A 79 -0.07 -23.47 -3.27
N LYS A 80 0.55 -23.07 -4.38
CA LYS A 80 1.88 -22.43 -4.36
C LYS A 80 1.87 -21.10 -3.60
N GLU A 81 0.79 -20.34 -3.73
CA GLU A 81 0.59 -19.09 -3.01
C GLU A 81 0.38 -19.36 -1.51
N LEU A 82 -0.49 -20.31 -1.16
CA LEU A 82 -0.75 -20.68 0.24
C LEU A 82 0.47 -21.26 0.97
N GLN A 83 1.34 -22.00 0.25
CA GLN A 83 2.58 -22.52 0.83
C GLN A 83 3.62 -21.42 1.10
N ASN A 84 3.68 -20.39 0.26
CA ASN A 84 4.57 -19.26 0.48
C ASN A 84 4.10 -18.42 1.68
N GLU A 85 2.81 -18.11 1.75
CA GLU A 85 2.22 -17.35 2.87
C GLU A 85 2.36 -18.08 4.21
N ALA A 86 2.15 -19.40 4.23
CA ALA A 86 2.36 -20.21 5.44
C ALA A 86 3.83 -20.32 5.85
N SER A 87 4.77 -20.20 4.91
CA SER A 87 6.20 -20.18 5.20
C SER A 87 6.67 -18.83 5.74
N ASP A 88 6.09 -17.71 5.26
CA ASP A 88 6.40 -16.37 5.76
C ASP A 88 5.82 -16.15 7.17
N SER A 89 4.63 -16.68 7.46
CA SER A 89 4.02 -16.55 8.78
C SER A 89 4.77 -17.28 9.90
N GLU A 90 5.48 -18.37 9.60
CA GLU A 90 6.27 -19.12 10.61
C GLU A 90 7.70 -18.58 10.75
N SER A 91 8.07 -17.56 9.95
CA SER A 91 9.34 -16.82 10.10
C SER A 91 9.24 -15.68 11.13
N ASP A 92 8.03 -15.30 11.55
CA ASP A 92 7.78 -14.16 12.44
C ASP A 92 7.41 -14.56 13.89
N ASP A 93 7.37 -15.87 14.20
CA ASP A 93 6.94 -16.38 15.52
C ASP A 93 8.08 -16.54 16.56
N ASP A 94 9.30 -16.08 16.26
CA ASP A 94 10.49 -16.18 17.14
C ASP A 94 10.94 -14.83 17.78
N GLU A 95 10.07 -13.82 17.87
CA GLU A 95 10.31 -12.66 18.76
C GLU A 95 9.30 -12.62 19.92
N GLU A 96 9.84 -13.01 21.08
CA GLU A 96 9.20 -13.30 22.35
C GLU A 96 8.25 -12.23 22.90
N MET A 97 7.19 -12.75 23.53
CA MET A 97 6.47 -12.14 24.65
C MET A 97 7.42 -11.62 25.74
N GLU A 98 7.27 -10.36 26.12
CA GLU A 98 7.38 -9.96 27.52
C GLU A 98 6.12 -9.20 27.96
N GLY A 99 5.44 -9.76 28.95
CA GLY A 99 4.26 -9.18 29.58
C GLY A 99 4.61 -8.07 30.55
N ILE A 100 3.79 -7.01 30.55
CA ILE A 100 3.66 -6.09 31.67
C ILE A 100 2.16 -5.87 31.92
N ASP A 101 1.69 -6.43 33.02
CA ASP A 101 0.43 -6.10 33.66
C ASP A 101 0.45 -4.66 34.17
N ALA A 102 -0.53 -3.86 33.78
CA ALA A 102 -0.86 -2.62 34.47
C ALA A 102 -2.38 -2.39 34.46
N ALA A 103 -3.00 -2.73 35.59
CA ALA A 103 -4.35 -2.35 35.95
C ALA A 103 -4.45 -0.82 36.10
N GLY A 104 -5.48 -0.21 35.51
CA GLY A 104 -5.74 1.23 35.59
C GLY A 104 -7.14 1.62 35.13
N SER A 105 -8.06 1.59 36.09
CA SER A 105 -9.32 2.33 36.26
C SER A 105 -9.95 3.11 35.09
N ASP A 106 -11.24 2.82 34.91
CA ASP A 106 -12.33 3.65 34.37
C ASP A 106 -12.12 5.17 34.33
N GLU A 107 -12.47 5.79 33.19
CA GLU A 107 -13.53 6.80 33.15
C GLU A 107 -13.93 7.16 31.69
N GLN A 108 -15.16 6.78 31.31
CA GLN A 108 -15.79 7.23 30.07
C GLN A 108 -16.37 8.65 30.23
N PRO A 109 -16.06 9.63 29.36
CA PRO A 109 -16.82 10.87 29.33
C PRO A 109 -18.17 10.67 28.61
N LYS A 110 -19.23 11.01 29.34
CA LYS A 110 -20.64 10.90 28.94
C LYS A 110 -20.94 11.65 27.64
N LYS A 111 -21.57 10.92 26.70
CA LYS A 111 -22.14 11.44 25.44
C LYS A 111 -23.17 12.54 25.74
N LYS A 112 -22.88 13.78 25.34
CA LYS A 112 -23.93 14.81 25.16
C LYS A 112 -24.81 14.43 23.98
N LYS A 113 -26.11 14.25 24.23
CA LYS A 113 -27.17 14.12 23.23
C LYS A 113 -27.10 15.33 22.28
N LYS A 114 -26.58 15.11 21.07
CA LYS A 114 -26.72 16.06 19.96
C LYS A 114 -28.03 15.73 19.26
N SER A 115 -28.90 16.73 19.20
CA SER A 115 -30.16 16.75 18.45
C SER A 115 -30.02 16.05 17.10
N GLN A 116 -31.04 15.29 16.70
CA GLN A 116 -31.25 14.80 15.33
C GLN A 116 -31.12 15.98 14.37
N LYS A 117 -29.92 16.15 13.82
CA LYS A 117 -29.65 16.99 12.66
C LYS A 117 -29.20 15.99 11.63
N ASP A 118 -29.99 15.88 10.57
CA ASP A 118 -29.86 14.94 9.46
C ASP A 118 -28.42 14.46 9.32
N LYS A 119 -28.18 13.20 9.72
CA LYS A 119 -26.89 12.57 9.44
C LYS A 119 -26.79 12.57 7.94
N ALA A 120 -25.93 13.42 7.39
CA ALA A 120 -25.58 13.38 5.98
C ALA A 120 -25.19 11.94 5.67
N GLU A 121 -26.04 11.26 4.90
CA GLU A 121 -25.77 9.90 4.46
C GLU A 121 -24.48 9.95 3.67
N VAL A 122 -23.55 9.04 4.00
CA VAL A 122 -22.28 8.96 3.28
C VAL A 122 -22.63 8.54 1.86
N PRO A 123 -22.30 9.33 0.83
CA PRO A 123 -22.56 8.92 -0.54
C PRO A 123 -21.87 7.58 -0.81
N THR A 124 -22.58 6.67 -1.46
CA THR A 124 -22.07 5.34 -1.83
C THR A 124 -21.90 5.28 -3.34
N VAL A 125 -20.76 4.79 -3.80
CA VAL A 125 -20.49 4.61 -5.23
C VAL A 125 -21.48 3.60 -5.82
N ILE A 126 -22.17 3.97 -6.89
CA ILE A 126 -23.02 3.04 -7.66
C ILE A 126 -22.08 2.22 -8.55
N PRO A 127 -21.91 0.91 -8.31
CA PRO A 127 -20.98 0.10 -9.09
C PRO A 127 -21.46 -0.09 -10.53
N LEU A 128 -20.52 -0.31 -11.45
CA LEU A 128 -20.85 -0.69 -12.82
C LEU A 128 -21.61 -2.03 -12.85
N PRO A 129 -22.53 -2.22 -13.79
CA PRO A 129 -23.25 -3.49 -13.94
C PRO A 129 -22.27 -4.58 -14.36
N THR A 130 -21.92 -5.47 -13.43
CA THR A 130 -21.11 -6.65 -13.70
C THR A 130 -22.01 -7.87 -13.79
N ARG A 131 -21.74 -8.75 -14.75
CA ARG A 131 -22.33 -10.09 -14.79
C ARG A 131 -21.37 -11.07 -14.12
N PRO A 132 -21.84 -12.03 -13.33
CA PRO A 132 -20.98 -13.09 -12.82
C PRO A 132 -20.43 -13.88 -14.00
N LEU A 133 -19.10 -13.84 -14.18
CA LEU A 133 -18.40 -14.58 -15.22
C LEU A 133 -17.58 -15.68 -14.57
N ARG A 134 -17.73 -16.89 -15.09
CA ARG A 134 -16.93 -18.04 -14.69
C ARG A 134 -15.44 -17.78 -14.98
N LYS A 135 -14.58 -18.05 -14.00
CA LYS A 135 -13.12 -18.02 -14.21
C LYS A 135 -12.66 -19.31 -14.88
N PHE A 136 -12.24 -19.23 -16.13
CA PHE A 136 -11.62 -20.38 -16.81
C PHE A 136 -10.17 -20.61 -16.35
N ARG A 137 -9.83 -21.87 -16.14
CA ARG A 137 -8.49 -22.34 -15.77
C ARG A 137 -7.79 -22.95 -16.98
N LYS A 138 -6.48 -23.17 -16.83
CA LYS A 138 -5.68 -23.88 -17.84
C LYS A 138 -6.19 -25.33 -17.97
N THR A 139 -6.20 -25.84 -19.20
CA THR A 139 -6.52 -27.25 -19.47
C THR A 139 -5.51 -28.17 -18.82
N GLY A 140 -5.95 -29.35 -18.39
CA GLY A 140 -5.06 -30.32 -17.76
C GLY A 140 -4.62 -29.95 -16.33
N SER A 141 -5.27 -28.95 -15.71
CA SER A 141 -4.93 -28.52 -14.35
C SER A 141 -5.26 -29.57 -13.30
N SER A 142 -4.66 -29.41 -12.12
CA SER A 142 -4.88 -30.25 -10.95
C SER A 142 -5.54 -29.46 -9.81
N ALA A 143 -6.27 -30.18 -8.96
CA ALA A 143 -6.82 -29.64 -7.72
C ALA A 143 -6.83 -30.68 -6.60
N TYR A 144 -6.98 -30.16 -5.40
CA TYR A 144 -7.07 -30.85 -4.14
C TYR A 144 -8.47 -30.59 -3.57
N VAL A 145 -9.25 -31.65 -3.43
CA VAL A 145 -10.58 -31.59 -2.81
C VAL A 145 -10.43 -32.10 -1.39
N ILE A 146 -10.63 -31.22 -0.41
CA ILE A 146 -10.53 -31.54 1.01
C ILE A 146 -11.93 -31.88 1.50
N PHE A 147 -12.13 -33.10 1.95
CA PHE A 147 -13.37 -33.54 2.57
C PHE A 147 -13.38 -33.22 4.06
N LEU A 148 -14.59 -33.05 4.60
CA LEU A 148 -14.80 -32.90 6.04
C LEU A 148 -14.52 -34.21 6.80
N ASP A 149 -14.86 -35.35 6.19
CA ASP A 149 -14.73 -36.67 6.79
C ASP A 149 -13.84 -37.59 5.95
N THR A 150 -13.01 -38.41 6.60
CA THR A 150 -12.06 -39.33 5.96
C THR A 150 -12.77 -40.39 5.13
N SER A 151 -13.94 -40.87 5.59
CA SER A 151 -14.74 -41.86 4.85
C SER A 151 -15.25 -41.33 3.49
N SER A 152 -15.29 -40.01 3.31
CA SER A 152 -15.72 -39.39 2.06
C SER A 152 -14.69 -39.60 0.94
N LEU A 153 -13.41 -39.69 1.29
CA LEU A 153 -12.32 -39.96 0.35
C LEU A 153 -12.44 -41.37 -0.24
N ASP A 154 -12.66 -42.37 0.61
CA ASP A 154 -12.83 -43.76 0.18
C ASP A 154 -14.07 -43.92 -0.72
N ARG A 155 -15.18 -43.25 -0.36
CA ARG A 155 -16.39 -43.19 -1.18
C ARG A 155 -16.15 -42.54 -2.54
N ALA A 156 -15.36 -41.47 -2.59
CA ALA A 156 -15.01 -40.81 -3.84
C ALA A 156 -14.17 -41.70 -4.76
N LEU A 157 -13.22 -42.46 -4.20
CA LEU A 157 -12.36 -43.39 -4.95
C LEU A 157 -13.05 -44.70 -5.35
N ALA A 158 -14.09 -45.13 -4.62
CA ALA A 158 -14.89 -46.32 -4.95
C ALA A 158 -15.95 -46.05 -6.04
N SER A 159 -16.43 -44.81 -6.14
CA SER A 159 -17.57 -44.45 -6.98
C SER A 159 -17.21 -44.07 -8.43
N THR A 160 -16.15 -44.63 -9.00
CA THR A 160 -15.57 -44.13 -10.28
C THR A 160 -16.06 -44.85 -11.54
N SER A 161 -16.87 -45.90 -11.41
CA SER A 161 -17.27 -46.75 -12.55
C SER A 161 -18.43 -46.19 -13.40
N LYS A 162 -19.29 -45.33 -12.83
CA LYS A 162 -20.48 -44.80 -13.52
C LYS A 162 -20.24 -43.37 -13.99
N PRO A 163 -20.43 -43.06 -15.30
CA PRO A 163 -20.33 -41.70 -15.80
C PRO A 163 -21.34 -40.78 -15.12
N ARG A 164 -20.87 -39.64 -14.63
CA ARG A 164 -21.70 -38.62 -13.96
C ARG A 164 -21.74 -37.34 -14.77
N THR A 165 -22.90 -36.71 -14.84
CA THR A 165 -23.08 -35.43 -15.54
C THR A 165 -22.32 -34.32 -14.84
N TRP A 166 -21.59 -33.52 -15.61
CA TRP A 166 -20.93 -32.34 -15.10
C TRP A 166 -21.98 -31.28 -14.70
N PRO A 167 -21.91 -30.70 -13.49
CA PRO A 167 -22.85 -29.68 -13.08
C PRO A 167 -22.70 -28.43 -13.96
N THR A 168 -23.81 -27.99 -14.54
CA THR A 168 -23.90 -26.76 -15.34
C THR A 168 -24.75 -25.74 -14.60
N SER A 169 -24.50 -24.46 -14.81
CA SER A 169 -25.22 -23.37 -14.19
C SER A 169 -25.73 -22.42 -15.23
N ASP A 170 -27.02 -22.11 -15.15
CA ASP A 170 -27.68 -21.23 -16.12
C ASP A 170 -27.25 -19.76 -15.94
N ASP A 171 -26.92 -19.35 -14.71
CA ASP A 171 -26.49 -17.98 -14.39
C ASP A 171 -25.12 -17.60 -15.00
N GLU A 172 -24.26 -18.59 -15.27
CA GLU A 172 -22.90 -18.37 -15.77
C GLU A 172 -22.77 -18.96 -17.17
N PRO A 173 -22.83 -18.14 -18.23
CA PRO A 173 -22.72 -18.66 -19.58
C PRO A 173 -21.34 -19.26 -19.82
N SER A 174 -21.29 -20.39 -20.53
CA SER A 174 -20.06 -21.08 -20.95
C SER A 174 -19.83 -20.93 -22.46
N GLY A 175 -18.66 -21.35 -22.94
CA GLY A 175 -18.31 -21.34 -24.37
C GLY A 175 -18.42 -19.95 -25.01
N LEU A 176 -19.15 -19.83 -26.13
CA LEU A 176 -19.32 -18.55 -26.84
C LEU A 176 -20.12 -17.53 -26.03
N GLY A 177 -21.09 -17.98 -25.23
CA GLY A 177 -21.91 -17.12 -24.39
C GLY A 177 -21.06 -16.38 -23.35
N HIS A 178 -20.07 -17.06 -22.78
CA HIS A 178 -19.08 -16.46 -21.88
C HIS A 178 -18.38 -15.26 -22.52
N TYR A 179 -17.81 -15.47 -23.71
CA TYR A 179 -17.05 -14.42 -24.40
C TYR A 179 -17.93 -13.24 -24.84
N ARG A 180 -19.19 -13.49 -25.20
CA ARG A 180 -20.16 -12.42 -25.46
C ARG A 180 -20.46 -11.62 -24.19
N ALA A 181 -20.73 -12.29 -23.08
CA ALA A 181 -20.99 -11.63 -21.80
C ALA A 181 -19.76 -10.84 -21.31
N MET A 182 -18.55 -11.36 -21.51
CA MET A 182 -17.29 -10.65 -21.24
C MET A 182 -17.13 -9.42 -22.14
N TYR A 183 -17.44 -9.55 -23.43
CA TYR A 183 -17.38 -8.45 -24.39
C TYR A 183 -18.36 -7.31 -24.04
N GLU A 184 -19.57 -7.66 -23.61
CA GLU A 184 -20.60 -6.73 -23.13
C GLU A 184 -20.21 -6.08 -21.80
N ALA A 185 -19.68 -6.86 -20.84
CA ALA A 185 -19.22 -6.35 -19.55
C ALA A 185 -18.06 -5.33 -19.68
N ALA A 186 -17.22 -5.49 -20.71
CA ALA A 186 -16.17 -4.52 -21.03
C ALA A 186 -16.71 -3.21 -21.67
N ARG A 187 -18.00 -3.17 -22.04
CA ARG A 187 -18.65 -2.02 -22.69
C ARG A 187 -19.98 -1.69 -22.01
N PRO A 188 -19.95 -1.26 -20.74
CA PRO A 188 -21.15 -0.81 -20.05
C PRO A 188 -21.79 0.39 -20.76
N PRO A 189 -23.11 0.57 -20.63
CA PRO A 189 -23.79 1.72 -21.23
C PRO A 189 -23.28 3.03 -20.62
N LEU A 190 -23.26 4.09 -21.44
CA LEU A 190 -22.75 5.40 -21.03
C LEU A 190 -23.43 5.96 -19.78
N ASP A 191 -24.73 5.69 -19.62
CA ASP A 191 -25.50 6.13 -18.45
C ASP A 191 -24.98 5.50 -17.15
N ALA A 192 -24.61 4.22 -17.17
CA ALA A 192 -24.04 3.53 -16.01
C ALA A 192 -22.62 4.03 -15.70
N VAL A 193 -21.81 4.29 -16.73
CA VAL A 193 -20.47 4.87 -16.57
C VAL A 193 -20.55 6.27 -15.97
N ARG A 194 -21.50 7.07 -16.43
CA ARG A 194 -21.76 8.40 -15.89
C ARG A 194 -22.17 8.32 -14.42
N ALA A 195 -23.15 7.49 -14.07
CA ALA A 195 -23.59 7.33 -12.69
C ALA A 195 -22.44 6.88 -11.76
N TYR A 196 -21.60 5.94 -12.22
CA TYR A 196 -20.41 5.52 -11.49
C TYR A 196 -19.42 6.69 -11.29
N ALA A 197 -19.12 7.45 -12.33
CA ALA A 197 -18.18 8.58 -12.27
C ALA A 197 -18.70 9.70 -11.36
N ASP A 198 -19.97 10.09 -11.51
CA ASP A 198 -20.60 11.15 -10.73
C ASP A 198 -20.61 10.76 -9.24
N THR A 199 -21.06 9.54 -8.90
CA THR A 199 -21.06 9.08 -7.50
C THR A 199 -19.66 8.91 -6.93
N PHE A 200 -18.67 8.49 -7.73
CA PHE A 200 -17.28 8.43 -7.30
C PHE A 200 -16.72 9.82 -6.95
N VAL A 201 -17.03 10.84 -7.75
CA VAL A 201 -16.65 12.23 -7.46
C VAL A 201 -17.34 12.72 -6.20
N GLU A 202 -18.63 12.42 -6.00
CA GLU A 202 -19.36 12.79 -4.79
C GLU A 202 -18.75 12.17 -3.52
N VAL A 203 -18.39 10.88 -3.56
CA VAL A 203 -17.68 10.22 -2.43
C VAL A 203 -16.35 10.90 -2.16
N TYR A 204 -15.56 11.19 -3.19
CA TYR A 204 -14.28 11.86 -3.04
C TYR A 204 -14.43 13.27 -2.46
N GLU A 205 -15.39 14.05 -2.95
CA GLU A 205 -15.67 15.40 -2.43
C GLU A 205 -16.15 15.36 -0.98
N TYR A 206 -16.99 14.39 -0.61
CA TYR A 206 -17.42 14.16 0.75
C TYR A 206 -16.24 13.84 1.68
N GLU A 207 -15.34 12.95 1.27
CA GLU A 207 -14.13 12.61 2.02
C GLU A 207 -13.18 13.81 2.16
N LEU A 208 -12.99 14.56 1.08
CA LEU A 208 -12.18 15.78 1.06
C LEU A 208 -12.76 16.84 2.01
N ALA A 209 -14.09 17.04 1.98
CA ALA A 209 -14.78 17.95 2.89
C ALA A 209 -14.65 17.50 4.35
N LYS A 210 -14.80 16.20 4.64
CA LYS A 210 -14.60 15.62 5.96
C LYS A 210 -13.16 15.82 6.45
N SER A 211 -12.16 15.62 5.60
CA SER A 211 -10.74 15.88 5.92
C SER A 211 -10.46 17.37 6.17
N ARG A 212 -11.04 18.25 5.35
CA ARG A 212 -10.98 19.71 5.55
C ARG A 212 -11.65 20.14 6.86
N GLN A 213 -12.78 19.55 7.22
CA GLN A 213 -13.43 19.81 8.51
C GLN A 213 -12.56 19.33 9.66
N LYS A 214 -12.09 18.07 9.65
CA LYS A 214 -11.17 17.53 10.68
C LYS A 214 -9.93 18.40 10.86
N SER A 215 -9.33 18.88 9.77
CA SER A 215 -8.17 19.78 9.84
C SER A 215 -8.52 21.19 10.32
N LYS A 216 -9.71 21.72 10.02
CA LYS A 216 -10.19 22.99 10.60
C LYS A 216 -10.39 22.88 12.12
N TYR A 217 -11.00 21.79 12.61
CA TYR A 217 -11.13 21.55 14.05
C TYR A 217 -9.75 21.38 14.72
N ARG A 218 -8.84 20.60 14.12
CA ARG A 218 -7.46 20.45 14.61
C ARG A 218 -6.63 21.75 14.59
N LYS A 219 -7.03 22.77 13.83
CA LYS A 219 -6.36 24.10 13.85
C LYS A 219 -6.78 24.96 15.05
N GLY A 220 -7.91 24.66 15.71
CA GLY A 220 -8.45 25.45 16.82
C GLY A 220 -8.14 24.89 18.20
N GLU A 221 -7.84 23.59 18.30
CA GLU A 221 -7.54 22.91 19.56
C GLU A 221 -6.05 22.54 19.59
N ALA A 222 -5.31 23.02 20.59
CA ALA A 222 -3.94 22.59 20.81
C ALA A 222 -3.96 21.11 21.21
N ILE A 223 -3.38 20.26 20.37
CA ILE A 223 -3.15 18.87 20.72
C ILE A 223 -2.03 18.89 21.76
N VAL A 224 -2.39 18.64 23.02
CA VAL A 224 -1.50 18.57 24.17
C VAL A 224 -1.25 17.09 24.45
N ASP A 225 0.01 16.68 24.43
CA ASP A 225 0.41 15.30 24.74
C ASP A 225 0.27 15.01 26.25
N GLU A 226 0.39 13.74 26.67
CA GLU A 226 0.22 13.29 28.07
C GLU A 226 1.15 14.01 29.07
N ASP A 227 2.30 14.51 28.61
CA ASP A 227 3.27 15.32 29.36
C ASP A 227 3.01 16.84 29.33
N GLY A 228 1.89 17.30 28.76
CA GLY A 228 1.51 18.72 28.76
C GLY A 228 2.18 19.57 27.67
N PHE A 229 2.91 18.97 26.71
CA PHE A 229 3.52 19.69 25.59
C PHE A 229 2.56 19.83 24.41
N THR A 230 2.48 21.04 23.82
CA THR A 230 1.63 21.32 22.65
C THR A 230 2.35 21.02 21.33
N LEU A 231 1.79 20.17 20.47
CA LEU A 231 2.35 19.86 19.16
C LEU A 231 2.19 21.04 18.16
N VAL A 232 3.31 21.62 17.72
CA VAL A 232 3.32 22.73 16.74
C VAL A 232 3.01 22.19 15.34
N THR A 233 1.74 22.25 14.93
CA THR A 233 1.32 21.95 13.56
C THR A 233 1.25 23.20 12.69
N ARG A 234 1.61 23.05 11.42
CA ARG A 234 1.75 24.19 10.50
C ARG A 234 0.43 24.53 9.82
N GLY A 235 -0.28 25.53 10.34
CA GLY A 235 -1.52 26.07 9.77
C GLY A 235 -1.31 26.99 8.55
N GLY A 236 -2.38 27.18 7.76
CA GLY A 236 -2.47 27.97 6.51
C GLY A 236 -3.49 29.14 6.57
N ALA A 237 -3.15 30.35 6.05
CA ALA A 237 -3.96 31.48 5.50
C ALA A 237 -3.66 32.94 5.99
N TYR A 238 -2.98 33.15 7.11
CA TYR A 238 -2.43 34.41 7.60
C TYR A 238 -0.93 34.26 7.88
N GLY A 239 -0.04 34.62 6.96
CA GLY A 239 1.41 34.31 7.00
C GLY A 239 2.20 34.84 8.22
N LYS A 240 1.57 35.06 9.37
CA LYS A 240 2.06 34.85 10.74
C LYS A 240 1.41 33.57 11.29
N THR A 241 2.15 32.45 11.35
CA THR A 241 1.59 31.15 11.78
C THR A 241 0.19 30.89 11.21
N LEU A 242 0.03 31.06 9.91
CA LEU A 242 -1.05 30.54 9.06
C LEU A 242 -0.57 30.78 7.58
N GLY A 243 0.09 29.87 6.88
CA GLY A 243 0.15 29.94 5.39
C GLY A 243 0.87 31.15 4.78
N GLY A 244 2.18 31.20 4.98
CA GLY A 244 3.07 31.36 3.83
C GLY A 244 3.60 29.97 3.50
N GLY A 245 3.54 29.57 2.22
CA GLY A 245 4.20 28.35 1.78
C GLY A 245 5.69 28.45 2.07
N VAL A 246 6.16 27.90 3.20
CA VAL A 246 7.56 27.48 3.26
C VAL A 246 7.59 26.28 2.34
N GLY A 247 8.08 26.52 1.12
CA GLY A 247 8.61 25.45 0.32
C GLY A 247 9.49 24.63 1.24
N VAL A 248 9.21 23.33 1.30
CA VAL A 248 10.20 22.39 1.80
C VAL A 248 11.37 22.57 0.84
N ALA A 249 12.30 23.45 1.20
CA ALA A 249 13.61 23.46 0.60
C ALA A 249 14.19 22.13 1.04
N SER A 250 13.90 21.10 0.24
CA SER A 250 14.76 19.93 0.18
C SER A 250 16.17 20.48 0.11
N LYS A 251 17.08 19.88 0.87
CA LYS A 251 18.48 20.31 1.02
C LYS A 251 19.20 20.54 -0.33
N ALA A 252 18.59 20.12 -1.44
CA ALA A 252 18.98 20.40 -2.82
C ALA A 252 18.73 21.84 -3.33
N PHE A 253 17.73 22.59 -2.87
CA PHE A 253 17.43 23.94 -3.40
C PHE A 253 18.43 25.02 -2.95
N GLN A 254 19.25 24.76 -1.93
CA GLN A 254 20.34 25.66 -1.54
C GLN A 254 21.57 25.57 -2.45
N ARG A 255 21.65 24.56 -3.33
CA ARG A 255 22.82 24.34 -4.20
C ARG A 255 22.74 25.07 -5.55
N SER A 256 21.55 25.29 -6.09
CA SER A 256 21.35 26.00 -7.35
C SER A 256 20.78 27.40 -7.07
N GLY A 257 21.68 28.33 -6.78
CA GLY A 257 21.34 29.71 -6.47
C GLY A 257 20.78 30.45 -7.69
N GLU A 258 19.47 30.43 -7.86
CA GLU A 258 18.78 31.27 -8.85
C GLU A 258 17.36 31.57 -8.39
N SER A 259 17.22 32.52 -7.45
CA SER A 259 16.06 33.43 -7.34
C SER A 259 16.13 34.22 -6.02
N ALA A 260 16.78 35.39 -6.05
CA ALA A 260 16.54 36.44 -5.07
C ALA A 260 17.03 37.80 -5.58
N ARG A 261 16.42 38.29 -6.67
CA ARG A 261 16.70 39.64 -7.20
C ARG A 261 16.15 40.80 -6.34
N ASN A 262 15.68 40.60 -5.10
CA ASN A 262 15.09 41.67 -4.29
C ASN A 262 15.30 41.55 -2.77
N ARG A 263 16.56 41.50 -2.30
CA ARG A 263 16.90 41.79 -0.88
C ARG A 263 18.23 42.55 -0.76
N HIS A 264 18.23 43.83 -1.12
CA HIS A 264 19.37 44.73 -0.92
C HIS A 264 19.43 45.32 0.52
N HIS A 265 19.13 44.50 1.54
CA HIS A 265 19.50 44.78 2.92
C HIS A 265 20.25 43.58 3.46
N LYS A 266 21.58 43.62 3.30
CA LYS A 266 22.51 42.76 4.02
C LYS A 266 22.25 43.03 5.51
N LYS A 267 21.69 42.06 6.25
CA LYS A 267 21.60 42.16 7.71
C LYS A 267 23.01 42.43 8.22
N GLU A 268 23.24 43.60 8.79
CA GLU A 268 24.49 43.91 9.46
C GLU A 268 24.72 42.84 10.54
N LYS A 269 25.93 42.28 10.55
CA LYS A 269 26.31 41.34 11.61
C LYS A 269 26.19 42.11 12.93
N LYS A 270 25.43 41.57 13.89
CA LYS A 270 25.24 42.15 15.23
C LYS A 270 26.50 42.06 16.10
N GLU A 271 27.68 42.16 15.52
CA GLU A 271 28.94 42.26 16.24
C GLU A 271 29.20 43.76 16.41
N LYS A 272 28.97 44.28 17.61
CA LYS A 272 29.24 45.69 17.91
C LYS A 272 30.76 45.91 17.93
N GLU A 273 31.28 46.68 16.99
CA GLU A 273 32.69 47.12 17.02
C GLU A 273 32.94 48.03 18.24
N GLY A 274 34.01 47.74 18.99
CA GLY A 274 34.41 48.50 20.18
C GLY A 274 33.84 48.02 21.51
N PHE A 275 33.12 46.89 21.54
CA PHE A 275 32.54 46.35 22.78
C PHE A 275 33.60 45.72 23.70
N TYR A 276 34.60 45.05 23.12
CA TYR A 276 35.63 44.36 23.90
C TYR A 276 36.92 45.17 24.00
N ALA A 277 37.60 45.09 25.16
CA ALA A 277 38.86 45.79 25.42
C ALA A 277 39.96 45.47 24.39
N PHE A 278 40.01 44.23 23.88
CA PHE A 278 40.98 43.83 22.87
C PHE A 278 40.79 44.56 21.54
N GLN A 279 39.54 44.87 21.15
CA GLN A 279 39.25 45.63 19.91
C GLN A 279 39.76 47.07 20.02
N LYS A 280 39.71 47.67 21.21
CA LYS A 280 40.28 49.00 21.46
C LYS A 280 41.80 48.99 21.39
N ALA A 281 42.45 47.99 22.00
CA ALA A 281 43.90 47.84 21.97
C ALA A 281 44.43 47.59 20.55
N GLU A 282 43.73 46.76 19.77
CA GLU A 282 44.10 46.46 18.39
C GLU A 282 43.96 47.69 17.48
N LYS A 283 42.89 48.47 17.64
CA LYS A 283 42.69 49.73 16.90
C LYS A 283 43.75 50.79 17.20
N GLN A 284 44.22 50.88 18.46
CA GLN A 284 45.32 51.77 18.82
C GLN A 284 46.65 51.30 18.22
N ARG A 285 46.93 49.98 18.24
CA ARG A 285 48.13 49.40 17.65
C ARG A 285 48.17 49.61 16.13
N SER A 286 47.06 49.37 15.43
CA SER A 286 46.97 49.60 13.99
C SER A 286 47.16 51.08 13.65
N GLY A 287 46.56 51.98 14.44
CA GLY A 287 46.75 53.43 14.29
C GLY A 287 48.21 53.87 14.43
N LEU A 288 48.95 53.33 15.41
CA LEU A 288 50.38 53.62 15.57
C LEU A 288 51.22 53.11 14.40
N ILE A 289 50.90 51.93 13.86
CA ILE A 289 51.60 51.37 12.70
C ILE A 289 51.34 52.23 11.46
N GLU A 290 50.10 52.66 11.24
CA GLU A 290 49.75 53.52 10.12
C GLU A 290 50.43 54.89 10.21
N LEU A 291 50.55 55.46 11.41
CA LEU A 291 51.25 56.72 11.62
C LEU A 291 52.75 56.60 11.29
N LYS A 292 53.38 55.49 11.70
CA LYS A 292 54.78 55.20 11.33
C LYS A 292 54.94 55.09 9.82
N ARG A 293 54.03 54.37 9.14
CA ARG A 293 54.05 54.22 7.69
C ARG A 293 53.92 55.57 6.98
N LYS A 294 52.96 56.40 7.39
CA LYS A 294 52.77 57.77 6.84
C LYS A 294 53.99 58.66 7.09
N TRP A 295 54.62 58.54 8.25
CA TRP A 295 55.84 59.29 8.56
C TRP A 295 57.02 58.88 7.68
N GLU A 296 57.20 57.58 7.42
CA GLU A 296 58.22 57.09 6.48
C GLU A 296 57.95 57.56 5.05
N GLU A 297 56.69 57.50 4.60
CA GLU A 297 56.27 58.01 3.30
C GLU A 297 56.54 59.52 3.15
N ASP A 298 56.23 60.32 4.17
CA ASP A 298 56.48 61.76 4.15
C ASP A 298 57.96 62.11 4.29
N LYS A 299 58.73 61.35 5.07
CA LYS A 299 60.20 61.47 5.11
C LYS A 299 60.80 61.21 3.73
N ALA A 300 60.34 60.16 3.04
CA ALA A 300 60.77 59.87 1.68
C ALA A 300 60.35 60.97 0.68
N LYS A 301 59.18 61.58 0.83
CA LYS A 301 58.77 62.73 0.01
C LYS A 301 59.64 63.96 0.27
N VAL A 302 59.97 64.23 1.54
CA VAL A 302 60.84 65.36 1.91
C VAL A 302 62.26 65.15 1.38
N GLU A 303 62.79 63.93 1.44
CA GLU A 303 64.08 63.61 0.82
C GLU A 303 64.06 63.82 -0.70
N LYS A 304 62.98 63.39 -1.39
CA LYS A 304 62.80 63.68 -2.82
C LYS A 304 62.72 65.18 -3.13
N LEU A 305 62.03 65.96 -2.29
CA LEU A 305 61.95 67.42 -2.41
C LEU A 305 63.27 68.13 -2.10
N LYS A 306 64.07 67.63 -1.17
CA LYS A 306 65.42 68.15 -0.89
C LYS A 306 66.38 67.83 -2.03
N ALA A 307 66.29 66.64 -2.63
CA ALA A 307 67.11 66.27 -3.79
C ALA A 307 66.77 67.08 -5.04
N SER A 308 65.49 67.45 -5.24
CA SER A 308 65.07 68.27 -6.38
C SER A 308 65.35 69.77 -6.20
N ARG A 309 65.47 70.25 -4.95
CA ARG A 309 65.90 71.64 -4.66
C ARG A 309 67.43 71.76 -4.74
N ARG A 310 67.97 71.87 -5.96
CA ARG A 310 69.31 72.41 -6.18
C ARG A 310 69.26 73.92 -6.01
N PHE A 311 69.70 74.39 -4.86
CA PHE A 311 69.90 75.81 -4.57
C PHE A 311 70.99 76.36 -5.49
N LYS A 312 70.65 77.33 -6.34
CA LYS A 312 71.59 78.10 -7.17
C LYS A 312 71.65 79.53 -6.61
N PRO A 313 72.67 79.88 -5.82
CA PRO A 313 72.92 81.26 -5.47
C PRO A 313 73.81 81.88 -6.56
N TYR A 314 73.25 82.87 -7.26
CA TYR A 314 73.86 83.64 -8.37
C TYR A 314 73.94 82.93 -9.73
#